data_AF-A0AAW1WFL9-F1
#
_entry.id   AF-A0AAW1WFL9-F1
#
_cell.length_a   1.000
_cell.length_b   1.000
_cell.length_c   1.000
_cell.angle_alpha   90.00
_cell.angle_beta   90.00
_cell.angle_gamma   90.00
#
_symmetry.space_group_name_H-M   'P 1'
#
loop_
_entity.id
_entity.type
_entity.pdbx_description
1 polymer ?
#
loop_
_entity_poly.entity_id
_entity_poly.type
_entity_poly.pdbx_seq_one_letter_code
_entity_poly.pdbx_strand_id
1 'polypeptide(L)'
;MAAENTSKVCEAHPMTGGDGPNSYAKNSVLQRGGLDVSKELVRKGIAEKLDVEILPSNTFRIADLGCSVGPNTFLAVENILEGVEFKYQSMGMNSQIPEFHVFFNDHTSNDFNLLFKTLP
;
A
#
# COMPACT_ATOMS: atom_id res chain seq x y z
N MET A 1 -39.85 -25.53 -4.17
CA MET A 1 -39.39 -24.57 -3.15
C MET A 1 -37.91 -24.34 -3.41
N ALA A 2 -37.55 -23.15 -3.88
CA ALA A 2 -36.15 -22.80 -4.08
C ALA A 2 -35.52 -22.56 -2.71
N ALA A 3 -34.47 -23.30 -2.38
CA ALA A 3 -33.65 -23.00 -1.22
C ALA A 3 -32.86 -21.73 -1.55
N GLU A 4 -33.19 -20.64 -0.88
CA GLU A 4 -32.35 -19.44 -0.87
C GLU A 4 -31.02 -19.82 -0.22
N ASN A 5 -30.00 -19.99 -1.06
CA ASN A 5 -28.64 -20.14 -0.63
C ASN A 5 -28.14 -18.75 -0.20
N THR A 6 -28.52 -18.32 1.00
CA THR A 6 -27.91 -17.17 1.67
C THR A 6 -26.51 -17.58 2.11
N SER A 7 -25.61 -17.63 1.13
CA SER A 7 -24.19 -17.44 1.38
C SER A 7 -24.09 -16.24 2.31
N LYS A 8 -23.55 -16.45 3.50
CA LYS A 8 -23.29 -15.39 4.46
C LYS A 8 -22.21 -14.52 3.83
N VAL A 9 -22.61 -13.58 2.99
CA VAL A 9 -21.72 -12.60 2.38
C VAL A 9 -21.09 -11.86 3.55
N CYS A 10 -19.77 -11.99 3.73
CA CYS A 10 -19.05 -11.11 4.64
C CYS A 10 -19.35 -9.69 4.19
N GLU A 11 -20.10 -8.96 5.00
CA GLU A 11 -20.46 -7.58 4.70
C GLU A 11 -19.17 -6.76 4.66
N ALA A 12 -18.93 -6.10 3.52
CA ALA A 12 -17.74 -5.30 3.30
C ALA A 12 -18.03 -3.84 3.67
N HIS A 13 -17.18 -3.27 4.51
CA HIS A 13 -17.31 -1.89 4.99
C HIS A 13 -16.08 -1.08 4.60
N PRO A 14 -15.89 -0.75 3.30
CA PRO A 14 -14.79 0.11 2.88
C PRO A 14 -15.00 1.54 3.40
N MET A 15 -13.96 2.35 3.28
CA MET A 15 -14.03 3.75 3.67
C MET A 15 -14.87 4.57 2.69
N THR A 16 -15.38 5.73 3.15
CA THR A 16 -16.13 6.65 2.29
C THR A 16 -15.30 7.12 1.10
N GLY A 17 -15.68 6.69 -0.10
CA GLY A 17 -15.05 7.10 -1.36
C GLY A 17 -15.34 8.53 -1.79
N GLY A 18 -14.92 8.87 -3.01
CA GLY A 18 -15.01 10.22 -3.56
C GLY A 18 -14.01 11.23 -2.95
N ASP A 19 -14.07 12.46 -3.42
CA ASP A 19 -13.18 13.57 -3.04
C ASP A 19 -13.93 14.71 -2.33
N GLY A 20 -15.17 14.47 -1.91
CA GLY A 20 -16.00 15.44 -1.19
C GLY A 20 -15.51 15.72 0.25
N PRO A 21 -16.06 16.74 0.94
CA PRO A 21 -15.62 17.14 2.28
C PRO A 21 -15.65 16.04 3.34
N ASN A 22 -16.53 15.04 3.20
CA ASN A 22 -16.68 13.91 4.12
C ASN A 22 -16.01 12.62 3.62
N SER A 23 -15.25 12.70 2.52
CA SER A 23 -14.51 11.55 1.99
C SER A 23 -13.39 11.12 2.92
N TYR A 24 -13.00 9.85 2.84
CA TYR A 24 -11.83 9.35 3.55
C TYR A 24 -10.54 10.08 3.16
N ALA A 25 -10.39 10.41 1.87
CA ALA A 25 -9.21 11.12 1.38
C ALA A 25 -8.98 12.47 2.09
N LYS A 26 -10.05 13.12 2.58
CA LYS A 26 -9.98 14.39 3.32
C LYS A 26 -10.08 14.27 4.84
N ASN A 27 -10.40 13.08 5.37
CA ASN A 27 -10.67 12.86 6.80
C ASN A 27 -9.83 11.75 7.44
N SER A 28 -8.74 11.33 6.79
CA SER A 28 -7.88 10.22 7.23
C SER A 28 -6.58 10.68 7.93
N VAL A 29 -6.61 11.85 8.58
CA VAL A 29 -5.44 12.48 9.22
C VAL A 29 -4.88 11.64 10.37
N LEU A 30 -5.74 10.95 11.13
CA LEU A 30 -5.28 10.09 12.22
C LEU A 30 -4.47 8.88 11.69
N GLN A 31 -4.97 8.24 10.63
CA GLN A 31 -4.28 7.14 9.96
C GLN A 31 -2.98 7.64 9.32
N ARG A 32 -2.98 8.86 8.77
CA ARG A 32 -1.75 9.51 8.28
C ARG A 32 -0.71 9.69 9.40
N GLY A 33 -1.11 10.14 10.58
CA GLY A 33 -0.21 10.23 11.72
C GLY A 33 0.38 8.88 12.13
N GLY A 34 -0.42 7.82 12.10
CA GLY A 34 0.07 6.45 12.32
C GLY A 34 1.11 6.02 11.28
N LEU A 35 0.85 6.31 10.01
CA LEU A 35 1.80 6.08 8.92
C LEU A 35 3.11 6.82 9.16
N ASP A 36 3.05 8.12 9.47
CA ASP A 36 4.24 8.96 9.65
C ASP A 36 5.13 8.45 10.81
N VAL A 37 4.52 8.01 11.92
CA VAL A 37 5.26 7.38 13.05
C VAL A 37 5.88 6.03 12.65
N SER A 38 5.21 5.27 11.79
CA SER A 38 5.70 3.95 11.35
C SER A 38 6.82 4.02 10.31
N LYS A 39 7.02 5.17 9.64
CA LYS A 39 8.00 5.34 8.55
C LYS A 39 9.39 4.84 8.92
N GLU A 40 9.90 5.25 10.08
CA GLU A 40 11.24 4.86 10.53
C GLU A 40 11.33 3.38 10.92
N LEU A 41 10.23 2.79 11.41
CA LEU A 41 10.17 1.34 11.69
C LEU A 41 10.23 0.53 10.40
N VAL A 42 9.52 0.95 9.36
CA VAL A 42 9.55 0.32 8.02
C VAL A 42 10.95 0.40 7.43
N ARG A 43 11.55 1.61 7.42
CA ARG A 43 12.92 1.82 6.92
C ARG A 43 13.94 0.96 7.66
N LYS A 44 13.87 0.93 8.99
CA LYS A 44 14.76 0.09 9.81
C LYS A 44 14.56 -1.40 9.51
N GLY A 45 13.30 -1.85 9.41
CA GLY A 45 12.97 -3.22 9.06
C GLY A 45 13.57 -3.64 7.73
N ILE A 46 13.44 -2.80 6.70
CA ILE A 46 14.05 -3.06 5.38
C ILE A 46 15.58 -3.08 5.50
N ALA A 47 16.18 -2.08 6.12
CA ALA A 47 17.65 -1.98 6.22
C ALA A 47 18.28 -3.19 6.93
N GLU A 48 17.66 -3.65 8.01
CA GLU A 48 18.19 -4.71 8.88
C GLU A 48 17.78 -6.12 8.48
N LYS A 49 16.64 -6.31 7.79
CA LYS A 49 16.02 -7.63 7.58
C LYS A 49 15.83 -8.02 6.12
N LEU A 50 15.93 -7.08 5.18
CA LEU A 50 15.79 -7.42 3.76
C LEU A 50 17.14 -7.84 3.17
N ASP A 51 17.26 -9.12 2.82
CA ASP A 51 18.45 -9.67 2.16
C ASP A 51 18.28 -9.59 0.64
N VAL A 52 18.71 -8.47 0.05
CA VAL A 52 18.50 -8.17 -1.38
C VAL A 52 19.35 -9.05 -2.32
N GLU A 53 20.47 -9.60 -1.85
CA GLU A 53 21.41 -10.41 -2.64
C GLU A 53 20.86 -11.80 -2.98
N ILE A 54 19.89 -12.30 -2.20
CA ILE A 54 19.30 -13.63 -2.39
C ILE A 54 17.94 -13.58 -3.11
N LEU A 55 17.50 -12.39 -3.53
CA LEU A 55 16.22 -12.24 -4.22
C LEU A 55 16.29 -12.87 -5.63
N PRO A 56 15.34 -13.75 -6.00
CA PRO A 56 15.42 -14.52 -7.23
C PRO A 56 14.98 -13.75 -8.49
N SER A 57 14.47 -12.52 -8.33
CA SER A 57 13.81 -11.74 -9.38
C SER A 57 14.29 -10.30 -9.33
N ASN A 58 14.49 -9.69 -10.50
CA ASN A 58 14.77 -8.25 -10.62
C ASN A 58 13.50 -7.38 -10.47
N THR A 59 12.45 -7.93 -9.86
CA THR A 59 11.16 -7.24 -9.64
C THR A 59 10.79 -7.39 -8.18
N PHE A 60 10.71 -6.26 -7.48
CA PHE A 60 10.28 -6.19 -6.09
C PHE A 60 8.79 -5.90 -6.03
N ARG A 61 8.02 -6.83 -5.43
CA ARG A 61 6.56 -6.76 -5.37
C ARG A 61 6.11 -6.29 -3.98
N ILE A 62 5.30 -5.25 -3.94
CA ILE A 62 4.75 -4.66 -2.72
C ILE A 62 3.23 -4.79 -2.79
N ALA A 63 2.58 -5.16 -1.69
CA ALA A 63 1.13 -5.17 -1.59
C ALA A 63 0.69 -4.36 -0.37
N ASP A 64 -0.21 -3.40 -0.59
CA ASP A 64 -0.91 -2.71 0.50
C ASP A 64 -2.30 -3.33 0.68
N LEU A 65 -2.55 -3.89 1.86
CA LEU A 65 -3.75 -4.66 2.19
C LEU A 65 -4.68 -3.79 3.05
N GLY A 66 -5.77 -3.31 2.47
CA GLY A 66 -6.62 -2.26 3.04
C GLY A 66 -6.19 -0.86 2.59
N CYS A 67 -5.94 -0.70 1.29
CA CYS A 67 -5.40 0.53 0.72
C CYS A 67 -6.36 1.72 0.77
N SER A 68 -7.67 1.48 0.97
CA SER A 68 -8.72 2.49 0.86
C SER A 68 -8.61 3.25 -0.47
N VAL A 69 -8.86 4.55 -0.47
CA VAL A 69 -8.99 5.40 -1.66
C VAL A 69 -7.86 6.41 -1.82
N GLY A 70 -6.82 6.33 -0.99
CA GLY A 70 -5.76 7.33 -0.90
C GLY A 70 -6.09 8.54 0.00
N PRO A 71 -5.11 9.44 0.25
CA PRO A 71 -3.75 9.42 -0.27
C PRO A 71 -2.78 8.54 0.53
N ASN A 72 -3.15 8.09 1.72
CA ASN A 72 -2.23 7.45 2.68
C ASN A 72 -1.50 6.22 2.12
N THR A 73 -2.19 5.40 1.31
CA THR A 73 -1.60 4.21 0.67
C THR A 73 -0.40 4.55 -0.22
N PHE A 74 -0.45 5.65 -0.95
CA PHE A 74 0.66 6.05 -1.84
C PHE A 74 1.92 6.41 -1.04
N LEU A 75 1.75 7.07 0.09
CA LEU A 75 2.86 7.43 0.98
C LEU A 75 3.41 6.22 1.72
N ALA A 76 2.56 5.25 2.06
CA ALA A 76 2.99 3.98 2.63
C ALA A 76 3.88 3.22 1.64
N VAL A 77 3.44 3.14 0.39
CA VAL A 77 4.22 2.54 -0.71
C VAL A 77 5.52 3.31 -0.94
N GLU A 78 5.46 4.65 -1.05
CA GLU A 78 6.64 5.50 -1.25
C GLU A 78 7.69 5.28 -0.14
N ASN A 79 7.27 5.21 1.12
CA ASN A 79 8.18 4.92 2.23
C ASN A 79 8.90 3.55 2.08
N ILE A 80 8.21 2.55 1.54
CA ILE A 80 8.80 1.23 1.25
C ILE A 80 9.77 1.32 0.07
N LEU A 81 9.36 1.97 -1.02
CA LEU A 81 10.20 2.18 -2.21
C LEU A 81 11.52 2.86 -1.83
N GLU A 82 11.44 4.01 -1.14
CA GLU A 82 12.61 4.73 -0.63
C GLU A 82 13.51 3.85 0.25
N GLY A 83 12.91 3.05 1.13
CA GLY A 83 13.64 2.15 2.03
C GLY A 83 14.41 1.06 1.27
N VAL A 84 13.77 0.47 0.25
CA VAL A 84 14.41 -0.55 -0.60
C VAL A 84 15.50 0.08 -1.46
N GLU A 85 15.22 1.20 -2.13
CA GLU A 85 16.22 1.92 -2.92
C GLU A 85 17.45 2.27 -2.06
N PHE A 86 17.23 2.83 -0.87
CA PHE A 86 18.32 3.16 0.04
C PHE A 86 19.14 1.92 0.44
N LYS A 87 18.49 0.77 0.67
CA LYS A 87 19.18 -0.50 0.94
C LYS A 87 20.14 -0.87 -0.20
N TYR A 88 19.68 -0.86 -1.45
CA TYR A 88 20.53 -1.13 -2.62
C TYR A 88 21.67 -0.12 -2.76
N GLN A 89 21.38 1.18 -2.61
CA GLN A 89 22.37 2.25 -2.68
C GLN A 89 23.46 2.11 -1.61
N SER A 90 23.07 1.78 -0.37
CA SER A 90 23.99 1.60 0.76
C SER A 90 24.97 0.44 0.58
N MET A 91 24.60 -0.55 -0.25
CA MET A 91 25.43 -1.70 -0.61
C MET A 91 26.24 -1.45 -1.88
N GLY A 92 26.15 -0.26 -2.49
CA GLY A 92 26.81 0.06 -3.77
C GLY A 92 26.15 -0.58 -4.99
N MET A 93 24.95 -1.16 -4.84
CA MET A 93 24.24 -1.94 -5.85
C MET A 93 23.25 -1.08 -6.68
N ASN A 94 23.60 0.18 -6.97
CA ASN A 94 22.73 1.15 -7.65
C ASN A 94 22.18 0.64 -9.00
N SER A 95 23.00 -0.08 -9.76
CA SER A 95 22.61 -0.64 -11.06
C SER A 95 21.71 -1.88 -10.97
N GLN A 96 21.46 -2.38 -9.76
CA GLN A 96 20.66 -3.57 -9.47
C GLN A 96 19.38 -3.23 -8.71
N ILE A 97 19.05 -1.93 -8.56
CA ILE A 97 17.76 -1.51 -8.03
C ILE A 97 16.66 -2.14 -8.90
N PRO A 98 15.75 -2.92 -8.31
CA PRO A 98 14.78 -3.71 -9.06
C PRO A 98 13.65 -2.81 -9.59
N GLU A 99 12.91 -3.33 -10.57
CA GLU A 99 11.62 -2.76 -10.93
C GLU A 99 10.62 -2.99 -9.80
N PHE A 100 9.76 -2.01 -9.52
CA PHE A 100 8.75 -2.12 -8.47
C PHE A 100 7.38 -2.39 -9.05
N HIS A 101 6.71 -3.41 -8.52
CA HIS A 101 5.32 -3.71 -8.81
C HIS A 101 4.49 -3.57 -7.53
N VAL A 102 3.56 -2.62 -7.54
CA VAL A 102 2.72 -2.31 -6.39
C VAL A 102 1.31 -2.81 -6.63
N PHE A 103 0.78 -3.55 -5.66
CA PHE A 103 -0.59 -4.06 -5.66
C PHE A 103 -1.38 -3.35 -4.56
N PHE A 104 -2.43 -2.65 -4.95
CA PHE A 104 -3.38 -2.04 -4.03
C PHE A 104 -4.56 -2.98 -3.84
N ASN A 105 -4.77 -3.45 -2.62
CA ASN A 105 -5.85 -4.38 -2.29
C ASN A 105 -6.80 -3.76 -1.27
N ASP A 106 -8.10 -3.94 -1.52
CA ASP A 106 -9.18 -3.60 -0.59
C ASP A 106 -10.42 -4.45 -0.93
N HIS A 107 -11.52 -4.21 -0.24
CA HIS A 107 -12.82 -4.76 -0.57
C HIS A 107 -13.26 -4.40 -1.99
N THR A 108 -14.04 -5.26 -2.63
CA THR A 108 -14.53 -5.05 -4.00
C THR A 108 -15.41 -3.81 -4.17
N SER A 109 -16.01 -3.32 -3.08
CA SER A 109 -16.82 -2.10 -3.04
C SER A 109 -16.02 -0.82 -2.75
N ASN A 110 -14.70 -0.92 -2.54
CA ASN A 110 -13.85 0.25 -2.38
C ASN A 110 -13.82 1.10 -3.66
N ASP A 111 -13.66 2.42 -3.51
CA ASP A 111 -13.62 3.35 -4.65
C ASP A 111 -12.24 3.36 -5.33
N PHE A 112 -11.94 2.27 -6.04
CA PHE A 112 -10.74 2.15 -6.86
C PHE A 112 -10.70 3.17 -8.00
N ASN A 113 -11.85 3.71 -8.44
CA ASN A 113 -11.87 4.74 -9.47
C ASN A 113 -11.19 6.02 -8.98
N LEU A 114 -11.47 6.44 -7.74
CA LEU A 114 -10.75 7.57 -7.14
C LEU A 114 -9.28 7.23 -6.92
N LEU A 115 -8.98 6.04 -6.39
CA LEU A 115 -7.60 5.61 -6.18
C LEU A 115 -6.79 5.72 -7.49
N PHE A 116 -7.29 5.15 -8.60
CA PHE A 116 -6.59 5.19 -9.88
C PHE A 116 -6.52 6.59 -10.50
N LYS A 117 -7.53 7.44 -10.30
CA LYS A 117 -7.49 8.85 -10.74
C LYS A 117 -6.48 9.69 -9.98
N THR A 118 -6.11 9.27 -8.76
CA THR A 118 -5.22 10.00 -7.86
C THR A 118 -3.84 9.36 -7.74
N LEU A 119 -3.56 8.32 -8.54
CA LEU A 119 -2.21 7.81 -8.70
C LEU A 119 -1.31 8.95 -9.23
N PRO A 120 -0.13 9.16 -8.60
CA PRO A 120 0.82 10.21 -8.99
C PRO A 120 1.49 9.96 -10.35
#